data_AF-A0A7L4GC49-F1
#
_entry.id   AF-A0A7L4GC49-F1
#
_cell.length_a   1.000
_cell.length_b   1.000
_cell.length_c   1.000
_cell.angle_alpha   90.00
_cell.angle_beta   90.00
_cell.angle_gamma   90.00
#
_symmetry.space_group_name_H-M   'P 1'
#
loop_
_entity.id
_entity.type
_entity.pdbx_description
1 polymer ?
#
loop_
_entity_poly.entity_id
_entity_poly.type
_entity_poly.pdbx_seq_one_letter_code
_entity_poly.pdbx_strand_id
1 'polypeptide(L)'
;PRQCSVVFSFQLENHPGNCWPFPGSQGHVFIKLSVPVIPRAVTMDHVSGTTFHGESISGAPKDFAVYVSDFSRVGGRGLHSISKQGGFKEEHEEQGTFLGQFTFLWALNPSQTFQLKNELPGVMNYIRLQVLSNWGHPDYTCLCRLRVHSDP
;
A
#
# COMPACT_ATOMS: atom_id res chain seq x y z
N PRO A 1 -25.05 6.58 3.30
CA PRO A 1 -24.10 6.73 2.16
C PRO A 1 -23.19 5.50 2.07
N ARG A 2 -23.26 4.74 0.98
CA ARG A 2 -22.48 3.50 0.82
C ARG A 2 -21.07 3.87 0.38
N GLN A 3 -20.07 3.66 1.24
CA GLN A 3 -18.67 3.81 0.87
C GLN A 3 -18.28 2.62 -0.02
N CYS A 4 -17.66 2.90 -1.18
CA CYS A 4 -17.19 1.86 -2.10
C CYS A 4 -15.78 1.47 -1.70
N SER A 5 -15.54 0.17 -1.47
CA SER A 5 -14.23 -0.35 -1.04
C SER A 5 -13.68 -1.36 -2.05
N VAL A 6 -12.43 -1.18 -2.47
CA VAL A 6 -11.66 -2.17 -3.22
C VAL A 6 -10.71 -2.87 -2.25
N VAL A 7 -10.70 -4.20 -2.24
CA VAL A 7 -9.92 -5.02 -1.29
C VAL A 7 -8.80 -5.74 -2.02
N PHE A 8 -7.58 -5.61 -1.52
CA PHE A 8 -6.39 -6.29 -2.01
C PHE A 8 -5.82 -7.16 -0.90
N SER A 9 -5.88 -8.48 -1.11
CA SER A 9 -5.20 -9.45 -0.26
C SER A 9 -3.91 -9.85 -0.96
N PHE A 10 -2.78 -9.76 -0.28
CA PHE A 10 -1.48 -10.07 -0.89
C PHE A 10 -1.15 -11.57 -0.88
N GLN A 11 -2.06 -12.39 -0.34
CA GLN A 11 -2.09 -13.85 -0.44
C GLN A 11 -3.49 -14.31 -0.90
N LEU A 12 -3.54 -15.48 -1.55
CA LEU A 12 -4.77 -16.02 -2.16
C LEU A 12 -5.83 -16.42 -1.11
N GLU A 13 -5.39 -16.81 0.08
CA GLU A 13 -6.25 -17.28 1.17
C GLU A 13 -6.24 -16.31 2.36
N ASN A 14 -7.43 -15.91 2.81
CA ASN A 14 -7.62 -14.99 3.92
C ASN A 14 -7.75 -15.74 5.27
N HIS A 15 -6.69 -16.43 5.67
CA HIS A 15 -6.55 -17.04 7.01
C HIS A 15 -5.66 -16.16 7.91
N PRO A 16 -5.91 -16.11 9.23
CA PRO A 16 -4.95 -15.55 10.17
C PRO A 16 -3.58 -16.21 9.94
N GLY A 17 -2.57 -15.44 9.52
CA GLY A 17 -1.21 -15.91 9.23
C GLY A 17 -0.75 -15.75 7.79
N ASN A 18 -1.67 -15.55 6.84
CA ASN A 18 -1.33 -15.42 5.43
C ASN A 18 -1.03 -13.97 5.08
N CYS A 19 0.25 -13.66 4.94
CA CYS A 19 0.75 -12.35 4.52
C CYS A 19 1.79 -12.54 3.42
N TRP A 20 2.00 -11.51 2.59
CA TRP A 20 3.03 -11.49 1.57
C TRP A 20 4.32 -10.91 2.17
N PRO A 21 5.36 -11.72 2.39
CA PRO A 21 6.63 -11.23 2.87
C PRO A 21 7.44 -10.61 1.72
N PHE A 22 8.10 -9.48 2.00
CA PHE A 22 9.16 -8.94 1.17
C PHE A 22 10.43 -8.71 2.01
N PRO A 23 11.64 -8.82 1.41
CA PRO A 23 12.89 -8.73 2.15
C PRO A 23 13.14 -7.32 2.71
N GLY A 24 13.63 -7.25 3.94
CA GLY A 24 13.94 -6.02 4.65
C GLY A 24 12.72 -5.27 5.20
N SER A 25 12.94 -4.02 5.60
CA SER A 25 11.94 -3.16 6.26
C SER A 25 11.34 -2.08 5.35
N GLN A 26 11.80 -2.00 4.11
CA GLN A 26 11.42 -0.98 3.13
C GLN A 26 11.13 -1.63 1.79
N GLY A 27 10.05 -1.18 1.15
CA GLY A 27 9.59 -1.75 -0.12
C GLY A 27 8.34 -1.05 -0.60
N HIS A 28 7.87 -1.42 -1.79
CA HIS A 28 6.64 -0.86 -2.32
C HIS A 28 5.87 -1.87 -3.16
N VAL A 29 4.58 -1.63 -3.28
CA VAL A 29 3.69 -2.40 -4.15
C VAL A 29 2.80 -1.45 -4.94
N PHE A 30 2.73 -1.69 -6.25
CA PHE A 30 1.83 -1.02 -7.16
C PHE A 30 0.59 -1.88 -7.38
N ILE A 31 -0.57 -1.27 -7.22
CA ILE A 31 -1.84 -1.97 -7.25
C ILE A 31 -2.75 -1.26 -8.25
N LYS A 32 -3.18 -2.00 -9.29
CA LYS A 32 -4.20 -1.55 -10.22
C LYS A 32 -5.57 -1.70 -9.58
N LEU A 33 -6.32 -0.60 -9.53
CA LEU A 33 -7.70 -0.59 -9.05
C LEU A 33 -8.61 -1.25 -10.07
N SER A 34 -9.61 -2.02 -9.61
CA SER A 34 -10.59 -2.68 -10.48
C SER A 34 -11.46 -1.68 -11.24
N VAL A 35 -11.69 -0.51 -10.62
CA VAL A 35 -12.38 0.64 -11.19
C VAL A 35 -11.62 1.91 -10.83
N PRO A 36 -11.55 2.93 -11.72
CA PRO A 36 -11.00 4.23 -11.36
C PRO A 36 -11.84 4.89 -10.26
N VAL A 37 -11.21 5.39 -9.19
CA VAL A 37 -11.91 6.03 -8.06
C VAL A 37 -11.18 7.26 -7.57
N ILE A 38 -11.86 8.10 -6.76
CA ILE A 38 -11.22 9.13 -5.95
C ILE A 38 -11.02 8.56 -4.54
N PRO A 39 -9.82 8.03 -4.21
CA PRO A 39 -9.60 7.42 -2.90
C PRO A 39 -9.64 8.46 -1.78
N ARG A 40 -10.40 8.16 -0.73
CA ARG A 40 -10.60 9.00 0.46
C ARG A 40 -9.92 8.44 1.70
N ALA A 41 -9.85 7.12 1.81
CA ALA A 41 -9.20 6.45 2.92
C ALA A 41 -8.57 5.14 2.46
N VAL A 42 -7.59 4.66 3.22
CA VAL A 42 -7.12 3.28 3.13
C VAL A 42 -7.31 2.57 4.47
N THR A 43 -7.59 1.28 4.45
CA THR A 43 -7.51 0.42 5.64
C THR A 43 -6.35 -0.55 5.49
N MET A 44 -5.45 -0.54 6.46
CA MET A 44 -4.42 -1.56 6.63
C MET A 44 -4.93 -2.61 7.61
N ASP A 45 -4.93 -3.86 7.17
CA ASP A 45 -5.23 -5.01 8.01
C ASP A 45 -3.95 -5.80 8.27
N HIS A 46 -3.78 -6.31 9.50
CA HIS A 46 -2.74 -7.24 9.88
C HIS A 46 -3.28 -8.30 10.85
N VAL A 47 -2.61 -9.44 10.94
CA VAL A 47 -2.98 -10.51 11.88
C VAL A 47 -2.96 -10.00 13.33
N SER A 48 -3.95 -10.41 14.12
CA SER A 48 -4.04 -10.05 15.54
C SER A 48 -2.93 -10.72 16.34
N GLY A 49 -2.31 -9.98 17.25
CA GLY A 49 -1.23 -10.47 18.10
C GLY A 49 -1.62 -11.60 19.06
N THR A 50 -2.91 -11.94 19.17
CA THR A 50 -3.40 -13.04 20.01
C THR A 50 -3.31 -14.41 19.34
N THR A 51 -3.14 -14.47 18.01
CA THR A 51 -3.18 -15.71 17.21
C THR A 51 -1.83 -16.19 16.70
N PHE A 52 -0.75 -15.42 16.87
CA PHE A 52 0.58 -15.76 16.35
C PHE A 52 1.68 -15.58 17.40
N HIS A 53 2.70 -16.45 17.35
CA HIS A 53 3.95 -16.29 18.08
C HIS A 53 4.58 -14.92 17.73
N GLY A 54 5.20 -14.24 18.71
CA GLY A 54 5.59 -12.83 18.65
C GLY A 54 6.45 -12.38 17.45
N GLU A 55 7.08 -13.30 16.73
CA GLU A 55 7.85 -13.05 15.50
C GLU A 55 6.97 -12.55 14.34
N SER A 56 5.68 -12.88 14.31
CA SER A 56 4.78 -12.44 13.24
C SER A 56 4.44 -10.95 13.31
N ILE A 57 4.59 -10.31 14.48
CA ILE A 57 4.15 -8.92 14.72
C ILE A 57 5.26 -7.94 14.37
N SER A 58 6.53 -8.28 14.65
CA SER A 58 7.68 -7.43 14.30
C SER A 58 7.82 -7.26 12.78
N GLY A 59 7.31 -8.22 12.00
CA GLY A 59 7.25 -8.16 10.54
C GLY A 59 6.11 -7.30 9.99
N ALA A 60 5.22 -6.76 10.82
CA ALA A 60 4.15 -5.88 10.34
C ALA A 60 4.72 -4.56 9.80
N PRO A 61 4.11 -3.95 8.76
CA PRO A 61 4.47 -2.60 8.35
C PRO A 61 4.23 -1.62 9.51
N LYS A 62 5.17 -0.70 9.70
CA LYS A 62 5.07 0.37 10.70
C LYS A 62 4.77 1.68 10.02
N ASP A 63 5.77 2.35 9.47
CA ASP A 63 5.59 3.61 8.77
C ASP A 63 5.38 3.32 7.28
N PHE A 64 4.37 3.95 6.68
CA PHE A 64 4.07 3.76 5.26
C PHE A 64 3.50 5.04 4.65
N ALA A 65 3.67 5.17 3.34
CA ALA A 65 3.15 6.26 2.53
C ALA A 65 2.25 5.72 1.42
N VAL A 66 1.25 6.52 1.05
CA VAL A 66 0.30 6.21 -0.01
C VAL A 66 0.45 7.21 -1.13
N TYR A 67 0.54 6.72 -2.36
CA TYR A 67 0.56 7.52 -3.58
C TYR A 67 -0.48 7.00 -4.56
N VAL A 68 -0.90 7.84 -5.49
CA VAL A 68 -1.83 7.46 -6.56
C VAL A 68 -1.36 7.97 -7.91
N SER A 69 -1.76 7.30 -8.97
CA SER A 69 -1.52 7.77 -10.33
C SER A 69 -2.66 7.40 -11.26
N ASP A 70 -2.81 8.23 -12.30
CA ASP A 70 -3.66 7.95 -13.46
C ASP A 70 -2.75 7.54 -14.63
N PHE A 71 -2.46 6.24 -14.76
CA PHE A 71 -1.65 5.74 -15.88
C PHE A 71 -2.37 5.80 -17.23
N SER A 72 -3.66 6.17 -17.27
CA SER A 72 -4.35 6.43 -18.54
C SER A 72 -3.83 7.72 -19.21
N ARG A 73 -3.35 8.68 -18.41
CA ARG A 73 -2.67 9.88 -18.90
C ARG A 73 -1.24 9.64 -19.32
N VAL A 74 -0.60 8.61 -18.77
CA VAL A 74 0.75 8.17 -19.12
C VAL A 74 0.63 7.24 -20.33
N GLY A 75 0.39 7.81 -21.52
CA GLY A 75 0.19 7.05 -22.75
C GLY A 75 1.22 5.94 -22.98
N GLY A 76 0.85 4.69 -22.70
CA GLY A 76 1.45 3.45 -23.20
C GLY A 76 2.95 3.19 -22.97
N ARG A 77 3.69 4.00 -22.19
CA ARG A 77 5.16 3.91 -22.05
C ARG A 77 5.61 3.53 -20.64
N GLY A 78 5.07 2.46 -20.07
CA GLY A 78 5.37 2.12 -18.67
C GLY A 78 5.19 0.67 -18.26
N LEU A 79 5.54 -0.29 -19.14
CA LEU A 79 5.73 -1.68 -18.71
C LEU A 79 6.99 -2.27 -19.37
N HIS A 80 8.12 -1.57 -19.20
CA HIS A 80 9.44 -2.19 -19.25
C HIS A 80 10.44 -1.24 -18.59
N SER A 81 10.84 -1.55 -17.36
CA SER A 81 12.15 -1.14 -16.87
C SER A 81 12.83 -2.38 -16.31
N ILE A 82 13.41 -3.16 -17.22
CA ILE A 82 14.65 -3.85 -16.91
C ILE A 82 15.70 -2.75 -16.96
N SER A 83 16.33 -2.51 -15.82
CA SER A 83 17.33 -1.47 -15.58
C SER A 83 18.38 -1.45 -16.69
N LYS A 84 18.55 -0.30 -17.37
CA LYS A 84 19.82 0.03 -18.03
C LYS A 84 20.37 1.30 -17.43
N GLN A 85 21.59 1.16 -16.91
CA GLN A 85 22.44 2.20 -16.36
C GLN A 85 22.50 3.42 -17.29
N GLY A 86 22.23 4.61 -16.75
CA GLY A 86 22.74 5.86 -17.31
C GLY A 86 21.69 6.93 -17.57
N GLY A 87 21.76 8.01 -16.78
CA GLY A 87 21.19 9.31 -17.13
C GLY A 87 20.19 9.83 -16.12
N PHE A 88 20.66 10.73 -15.24
CA PHE A 88 19.82 11.62 -14.46
C PHE A 88 18.88 12.39 -15.39
N LYS A 89 17.61 11.99 -15.42
CA LYS A 89 16.47 12.83 -15.82
C LYS A 89 15.41 12.63 -14.76
N GLU A 90 14.94 13.74 -14.22
CA GLU A 90 14.14 13.85 -13.01
C GLU A 90 13.03 12.80 -12.92
N GLU A 91 13.16 11.93 -11.92
CA GLU A 91 12.29 10.80 -11.55
C GLU A 91 10.96 11.27 -10.94
N HIS A 92 10.41 12.40 -11.36
CA HIS A 92 9.25 13.00 -10.68
C HIS A 92 7.91 12.42 -11.13
N GLU A 93 7.86 11.80 -12.32
CA GLU A 93 6.63 11.28 -12.92
C GLU A 93 6.35 9.80 -12.59
N GLU A 94 7.35 9.04 -12.14
CA GLU A 94 7.19 7.63 -11.73
C GLU A 94 6.68 7.47 -10.29
N GLN A 95 6.62 8.56 -9.51
CA GLN A 95 6.32 8.51 -8.07
C GLN A 95 4.83 8.63 -7.73
N GLY A 96 3.99 9.12 -8.64
CA GLY A 96 2.57 9.39 -8.37
C GLY A 96 2.33 10.53 -7.37
N THR A 97 1.07 10.93 -7.21
CA THR A 97 0.64 11.98 -6.28
C THR A 97 0.63 11.45 -4.84
N PHE A 98 1.39 12.08 -3.95
CA PHE A 98 1.44 11.74 -2.53
C PHE A 98 0.13 12.08 -1.81
N LEU A 99 -0.46 11.08 -1.15
CA LEU A 99 -1.72 11.21 -0.43
C LEU A 99 -1.60 11.24 1.09
N GLY A 100 -0.47 10.80 1.63
CA GLY A 100 -0.25 10.80 3.07
C GLY A 100 0.78 9.77 3.49
N GLN A 101 1.31 9.99 4.70
CA GLN A 101 2.19 9.08 5.40
C GLN A 101 1.56 8.81 6.77
N PHE A 102 1.59 7.55 7.18
CA PHE A 102 0.89 7.06 8.36
C PHE A 102 1.75 6.03 9.10
N THR A 103 1.37 5.76 10.34
CA THR A 103 1.97 4.71 11.16
C THR A 103 0.90 3.70 11.55
N PHE A 104 1.09 2.44 11.21
CA PHE A 104 0.21 1.34 11.62
C PHE A 104 0.59 0.84 13.02
N LEU A 105 -0.34 0.94 13.97
CA LEU A 105 -0.11 0.63 15.39
C LEU A 105 -0.66 -0.76 15.76
N TRP A 106 0.11 -1.82 15.52
CA TRP A 106 -0.35 -3.21 15.68
C TRP A 106 -1.00 -3.52 17.03
N ALA A 107 -0.57 -2.83 18.11
CA ALA A 107 -1.04 -3.07 19.47
C ALA A 107 -2.47 -2.57 19.73
N LEU A 108 -2.97 -1.62 18.91
CA LEU A 108 -4.29 -1.02 19.12
C LEU A 108 -5.40 -1.86 18.48
N ASN A 109 -5.30 -2.07 17.16
CA ASN A 109 -6.33 -2.76 16.39
C ASN A 109 -5.69 -3.49 15.20
N PRO A 110 -6.16 -4.71 14.86
CA PRO A 110 -5.69 -5.45 13.68
C PRO A 110 -6.15 -4.82 12.36
N SER A 111 -7.09 -3.88 12.39
CA SER A 111 -7.62 -3.17 11.24
C SER A 111 -7.64 -1.67 11.54
N GLN A 112 -6.92 -0.87 10.75
CA GLN A 112 -6.79 0.58 10.96
C GLN A 112 -7.06 1.34 9.67
N THR A 113 -7.93 2.34 9.76
CA THR A 113 -8.32 3.19 8.62
C THR A 113 -7.66 4.55 8.73
N PHE A 114 -7.05 4.99 7.63
CA PHE A 114 -6.28 6.22 7.51
C PHE A 114 -6.90 7.12 6.44
N GLN A 115 -7.20 8.36 6.81
CA GLN A 115 -7.78 9.36 5.90
C GLN A 115 -6.70 9.93 5.00
N LEU A 116 -6.95 9.94 3.69
CA LEU A 116 -6.05 10.49 2.68
C LEU A 116 -6.32 11.99 2.49
N LYS A 117 -5.36 12.71 1.89
CA LYS A 117 -5.56 14.12 1.53
C LYS A 117 -6.70 14.28 0.52
N ASN A 118 -7.57 15.27 0.76
CA ASN A 118 -8.78 15.53 -0.02
C ASN A 118 -8.54 16.19 -1.39
N GLU A 119 -7.34 16.72 -1.66
CA GLU A 119 -7.06 17.49 -2.87
C GLU A 119 -6.47 16.59 -3.97
N LEU A 120 -7.30 15.70 -4.50
CA LEU A 120 -6.94 14.87 -5.65
C LEU A 120 -7.35 15.55 -6.96
N PRO A 121 -6.49 15.55 -8.00
CA PRO A 121 -6.79 16.20 -9.27
C PRO A 121 -7.81 15.44 -10.14
N GLY A 122 -8.25 14.24 -9.73
CA GLY A 122 -9.22 13.44 -10.46
C GLY A 122 -9.32 11.98 -9.98
N VAL A 123 -9.97 11.15 -10.79
CA VAL A 123 -10.03 9.70 -10.59
C VAL A 123 -8.67 9.05 -10.85
N MET A 124 -8.36 8.04 -10.06
CA MET A 124 -7.09 7.31 -10.08
C MET A 124 -7.36 5.84 -10.31
N ASN A 125 -6.50 5.19 -11.10
CA ASN A 125 -6.59 3.77 -11.40
C ASN A 125 -5.44 2.95 -10.82
N TYR A 126 -4.46 3.59 -10.18
CA TYR A 126 -3.39 2.91 -9.46
C TYR A 126 -3.16 3.55 -8.10
N ILE A 127 -2.84 2.69 -7.13
CA ILE A 127 -2.37 3.06 -5.82
C ILE A 127 -1.00 2.41 -5.58
N ARG A 128 -0.07 3.18 -5.03
CA ARG A 128 1.22 2.69 -4.57
C ARG A 128 1.26 2.78 -3.06
N LEU A 129 1.44 1.64 -2.41
CA LEU A 129 1.77 1.55 -1.00
C LEU A 129 3.29 1.46 -0.87
N GLN A 130 3.89 2.45 -0.24
CA GLN A 130 5.32 2.49 0.08
C GLN A 130 5.49 2.19 1.56
N VAL A 131 6.12 1.07 1.90
CA VAL A 131 6.53 0.78 3.28
C VAL A 131 7.89 1.44 3.52
N LEU A 132 7.97 2.18 4.63
CA LEU A 132 9.14 2.94 5.07
C LEU A 132 9.86 2.26 6.25
N SER A 133 9.13 1.49 7.05
CA SER A 133 9.69 0.73 8.17
C SER A 133 8.77 -0.44 8.56
N ASN A 134 9.30 -1.38 9.34
CA ASN A 134 8.54 -2.42 10.03
C ASN A 134 8.69 -2.28 11.55
N TRP A 135 8.13 -3.21 12.31
CA TRP A 135 8.20 -3.24 13.78
C TRP A 135 9.44 -3.97 14.33
N GLY A 136 10.52 -4.04 13.54
CA GLY A 136 11.83 -4.52 13.99
C GLY A 136 12.20 -5.93 13.56
N HIS A 137 11.46 -6.56 12.65
CA HIS A 137 11.90 -7.82 12.07
C HIS A 137 13.14 -7.59 11.19
N PRO A 138 14.25 -8.32 11.39
CA PRO A 138 15.51 -8.05 10.68
C PRO A 138 15.45 -8.38 9.19
N ASP A 139 14.73 -9.44 8.82
CA ASP A 139 14.85 -10.02 7.47
C ASP A 139 13.71 -9.65 6.50
N TYR A 140 12.52 -9.32 7.00
CA TYR A 140 11.36 -9.14 6.14
C TYR A 140 10.29 -8.21 6.73
N THR A 141 9.36 -7.82 5.87
CA THR A 141 8.09 -7.21 6.23
C THR A 141 6.95 -7.94 5.55
N CYS A 142 5.82 -8.11 6.23
CA CYS A 142 4.70 -8.91 5.76
C CYS A 142 3.44 -8.06 5.58
N LEU A 143 2.94 -7.98 4.34
CA LEU A 143 1.70 -7.27 4.02
C LEU A 143 0.54 -8.25 3.98
N CYS A 144 -0.50 -8.05 4.81
CA CYS A 144 -1.68 -8.92 4.82
C CYS A 144 -2.72 -8.45 3.81
N ARG A 145 -3.34 -7.30 4.07
CA ARG A 145 -4.46 -6.80 3.26
C ARG A 145 -4.58 -5.29 3.32
N LEU A 146 -4.80 -4.69 2.16
CA LEU A 146 -5.06 -3.26 1.98
C LEU A 146 -6.47 -3.08 1.42
N ARG A 147 -7.24 -2.15 1.96
CA ARG A 147 -8.53 -1.74 1.40
C ARG A 147 -8.45 -0.28 0.99
N VAL A 148 -8.97 0.06 -0.17
CA VAL A 148 -9.07 1.43 -0.67
C VAL A 148 -10.53 1.84 -0.64
N HIS A 149 -10.83 2.94 0.04
CA HIS A 149 -12.18 3.47 0.18
C HIS A 149 -12.33 4.73 -0.66
N SER A 150 -13.48 4.84 -1.30
CA SER A 150 -13.86 5.98 -2.15
C SER A 150 -15.30 6.39 -1.89
N ASP A 151 -15.58 7.66 -2.16
CA ASP A 151 -16.96 8.12 -2.30
C ASP A 151 -17.50 7.68 -3.68
N PRO A 152 -18.81 7.37 -3.79
CA PRO A 152 -19.44 7.01 -5.07
C PRO A 152 -19.24 8.03 -6.20
#